data_AF-A0A9P6ICA6-F1
#
_entry.id   AF-A0A9P6ICA6-F1
#
_cell.length_a   1.000
_cell.length_b   1.000
_cell.length_c   1.000
_cell.angle_alpha   90.00
_cell.angle_beta   90.00
_cell.angle_gamma   90.00
#
_symmetry.space_group_name_H-M   'P 1'
#
loop_
_entity.id
_entity.type
_entity.pdbx_description
1 polymer ?
#
loop_
_entity_poly.entity_id
_entity_poly.type
_entity_poly.pdbx_seq_one_letter_code
_entity_poly.pdbx_strand_id
1 'polypeptide(L)'
;MYFSKIAVLFTLAATGFSAPVDVDKRQAKLLSVQDYSQFQVSDGVAGNALAEVAQKFPIDQIKANLAGVSKDDLAILQAARVAAEGAETDAGGFNDAIAKASGTDADALKVGKIKNKVLKLQLEVLALQVQQAQGASNQAKIDAEQKKLDNNVKTDTASKGKTSQAVAFKATSAPGGAKAAAKPKKGKN
;
A
#
# COMPACT_ATOMS: atom_id res chain seq x y z
N MET A 1 -84.90 -18.52 7.95
CA MET A 1 -83.64 -18.67 8.70
C MET A 1 -82.69 -17.58 8.24
N TYR A 2 -82.05 -16.93 9.21
CA TYR A 2 -81.02 -15.88 9.16
C TYR A 2 -79.87 -16.25 8.19
N PHE A 3 -79.13 -15.33 7.56
CA PHE A 3 -78.04 -14.46 8.04
C PHE A 3 -77.53 -13.66 6.81
N SER A 4 -76.77 -12.58 6.86
CA SER A 4 -76.48 -11.51 7.80
C SER A 4 -75.75 -10.44 6.98
N LYS A 5 -75.96 -9.18 7.33
CA LYS A 5 -75.21 -8.01 6.83
C LYS A 5 -73.76 -8.10 7.35
N ILE A 6 -72.78 -7.55 6.63
CA ILE A 6 -71.72 -6.65 7.15
C ILE A 6 -70.81 -6.15 6.02
N ALA A 7 -70.44 -4.88 6.17
CA ALA A 7 -69.79 -3.96 5.27
C ALA A 7 -68.24 -3.96 5.41
N VAL A 8 -67.60 -3.53 4.31
CA VAL A 8 -66.42 -2.64 4.20
C VAL A 8 -65.14 -2.99 4.97
N LEU A 9 -64.01 -3.08 4.24
CA LEU A 9 -62.78 -2.37 4.63
C LEU A 9 -61.79 -2.22 3.47
N PHE A 10 -61.58 -0.95 3.11
CA PHE A 10 -60.50 -0.40 2.28
C PHE A 10 -59.14 -0.76 2.90
N THR A 11 -58.21 -1.29 2.11
CA THR A 11 -56.78 -1.28 2.47
C THR A 11 -55.95 -0.74 1.32
N LEU A 12 -55.29 0.37 1.63
CA LEU A 12 -54.45 1.20 0.79
C LEU A 12 -53.10 0.49 0.59
N ALA A 13 -52.79 0.07 -0.63
CA ALA A 13 -51.46 -0.44 -0.98
C ALA A 13 -50.52 0.75 -1.20
N ALA A 14 -49.76 1.13 -0.16
CA ALA A 14 -48.69 2.11 -0.28
C ALA A 14 -47.48 1.48 -0.99
N THR A 15 -47.24 1.84 -2.25
CA THR A 15 -45.98 1.55 -2.94
C THR A 15 -44.88 2.45 -2.39
N GLY A 16 -44.11 1.94 -1.44
CA GLY A 16 -42.89 2.60 -0.98
C GLY A 16 -41.79 2.49 -2.04
N PHE A 17 -41.50 3.58 -2.75
CA PHE A 17 -40.21 3.71 -3.42
C PHE A 17 -39.13 3.82 -2.34
N SER A 18 -38.45 2.70 -2.06
CA SER A 18 -37.18 2.76 -1.35
C SER A 18 -36.17 3.41 -2.29
N ALA A 19 -35.92 4.70 -2.12
CA ALA A 19 -34.76 5.33 -2.73
C ALA A 19 -33.50 4.56 -2.28
N PRO A 20 -32.52 4.33 -3.16
CA PRO A 20 -31.23 3.84 -2.70
C PRO A 20 -30.65 4.88 -1.75
N VAL A 21 -30.47 4.49 -0.49
CA VAL A 21 -29.52 5.16 0.37
C VAL A 21 -28.16 4.93 -0.26
N ASP A 22 -27.58 5.98 -0.87
CA ASP A 22 -26.14 6.08 -1.09
C ASP A 22 -25.49 6.15 0.30
N VAL A 23 -25.47 5.01 0.97
CA VAL A 23 -24.50 4.78 2.03
C VAL A 23 -23.19 4.79 1.29
N ASP A 24 -22.41 5.85 1.49
CA ASP A 24 -21.05 6.02 1.01
C ASP A 24 -20.24 4.85 1.60
N LYS A 25 -20.32 3.67 0.96
CA LYS A 25 -19.77 2.39 1.43
C LYS A 25 -18.28 2.42 1.22
N ARG A 26 -17.60 3.22 2.04
CA ARG A 26 -16.16 3.15 2.18
C ARG A 26 -15.81 1.74 2.63
N GLN A 27 -14.74 1.20 2.05
CA GLN A 27 -14.23 -0.09 2.47
C GLN A 27 -13.92 -0.02 3.97
N ALA A 28 -14.19 -1.12 4.68
CA ALA A 28 -13.74 -1.27 6.06
C ALA A 28 -12.23 -1.01 6.12
N LYS A 29 -11.74 -0.44 7.23
CA LYS A 29 -10.33 -0.07 7.44
C LYS A 29 -9.39 -1.22 7.03
N LEU A 30 -8.78 -1.10 5.86
CA LEU A 30 -8.02 -2.18 5.22
C LEU A 30 -6.59 -2.26 5.75
N LEU A 31 -6.06 -1.14 6.22
CA LEU A 31 -4.67 -1.01 6.64
C LEU A 31 -4.56 -0.66 8.13
N SER A 32 -3.46 -1.13 8.71
CA SER A 32 -2.98 -0.74 10.02
C SER A 32 -1.58 -0.16 9.89
N VAL A 33 -1.23 0.73 10.81
CA VAL A 33 0.13 1.27 10.90
C VAL A 33 1.07 0.12 11.28
N GLN A 34 2.21 0.06 10.60
CA GLN A 34 3.23 -0.96 10.75
C GLN A 34 4.61 -0.30 10.69
N ASP A 35 5.58 -0.90 11.39
CA ASP A 35 6.98 -0.56 11.19
C ASP A 35 7.47 -1.10 9.84
N TYR A 36 8.45 -0.42 9.22
CA TYR A 36 9.06 -0.85 7.96
C TYR A 36 9.54 -2.31 8.01
N SER A 37 10.10 -2.74 9.15
CA SER A 37 10.55 -4.13 9.35
C SER A 37 9.44 -5.18 9.19
N GLN A 38 8.17 -4.79 9.35
CA GLN A 38 7.03 -5.71 9.26
C GLN A 38 6.49 -5.88 7.84
N PHE A 39 6.55 -4.82 7.03
CA PHE A 39 5.98 -4.80 5.67
C PHE A 39 7.01 -4.82 4.54
N GLN A 40 8.29 -4.63 4.84
CA GLN A 40 9.35 -4.74 3.84
C GLN A 40 9.45 -6.16 3.24
N VAL A 41 9.96 -6.24 2.01
CA VAL A 41 10.06 -7.47 1.19
C VAL A 41 11.49 -7.72 0.69
N SER A 42 12.48 -7.10 1.31
CA SER A 42 13.85 -7.00 0.80
C SER A 42 14.76 -8.15 1.21
N ASP A 43 14.29 -9.06 2.07
CA ASP A 43 15.08 -10.20 2.55
C ASP A 43 14.72 -11.50 1.80
N GLY A 44 15.54 -12.54 1.99
CA GLY A 44 15.31 -13.88 1.47
C GLY A 44 15.87 -14.10 0.06
N VAL A 45 15.00 -14.47 -0.89
CA VAL A 45 15.39 -14.82 -2.26
C VAL A 45 14.66 -13.92 -3.24
N ALA A 46 15.34 -13.50 -4.31
CA ALA A 46 14.73 -12.69 -5.37
C ALA A 46 13.89 -13.52 -6.36
N GLY A 47 13.08 -12.80 -7.14
CA GLY A 47 12.29 -13.35 -8.25
C GLY A 47 10.79 -13.47 -7.97
N ASN A 48 10.32 -12.96 -6.84
CA ASN A 48 8.90 -12.97 -6.49
C ASN A 48 8.45 -11.72 -5.68
N ALA A 49 9.18 -10.60 -5.78
CA ALA A 49 8.96 -9.43 -4.95
C ALA A 49 7.53 -8.88 -5.05
N LEU A 50 6.92 -8.88 -6.25
CA LEU A 50 5.56 -8.37 -6.42
C LEU A 50 4.52 -9.20 -5.65
N ALA A 51 4.67 -10.53 -5.63
CA ALA A 51 3.79 -11.39 -4.86
C ALA A 51 4.01 -11.22 -3.36
N GLU A 52 5.26 -11.02 -2.92
CA GLU A 52 5.54 -10.70 -1.51
C GLU A 52 4.89 -9.38 -1.08
N VAL A 53 4.87 -8.36 -1.96
CA VAL A 53 4.12 -7.11 -1.69
C VAL A 53 2.62 -7.41 -1.53
N ALA A 54 2.05 -8.25 -2.38
CA ALA A 54 0.64 -8.66 -2.28
C ALA A 54 0.33 -9.51 -1.03
N GLN A 55 1.32 -10.12 -0.39
CA GLN A 55 1.16 -10.78 0.91
C GLN A 55 1.20 -9.79 2.08
N LYS A 56 1.89 -8.65 1.92
CA LYS A 56 2.03 -7.62 2.96
C LYS A 56 0.90 -6.58 2.94
N PHE A 57 0.32 -6.35 1.77
CA PHE A 57 -0.74 -5.37 1.57
C PHE A 57 -1.95 -6.01 0.89
N PRO A 58 -3.19 -5.63 1.24
CA PRO A 58 -4.40 -6.16 0.65
C PRO A 58 -4.67 -5.55 -0.74
N ILE A 59 -3.73 -5.73 -1.68
CA ILE A 59 -3.71 -5.09 -3.00
C ILE A 59 -5.02 -5.35 -3.77
N ASP A 60 -5.47 -6.60 -3.80
CA ASP A 60 -6.67 -6.97 -4.56
C ASP A 60 -7.94 -6.40 -3.93
N GLN A 61 -8.01 -6.33 -2.59
CA GLN A 61 -9.14 -5.70 -1.91
C GLN A 61 -9.18 -4.19 -2.19
N ILE A 62 -8.04 -3.50 -2.17
CA ILE A 62 -7.95 -2.08 -2.51
C ILE A 62 -8.39 -1.86 -3.97
N LYS A 63 -7.90 -2.68 -4.91
CA LYS A 63 -8.26 -2.58 -6.33
C LYS A 63 -9.73 -2.86 -6.61
N ALA A 64 -10.39 -3.70 -5.80
CA ALA A 64 -11.80 -4.01 -5.96
C ALA A 64 -12.72 -2.79 -5.74
N ASN A 65 -12.29 -1.78 -4.97
CA ASN A 65 -13.02 -0.52 -4.81
C ASN A 65 -12.07 0.65 -4.49
N LEU A 66 -11.34 1.11 -5.51
CA LEU A 66 -10.40 2.23 -5.40
C LEU A 66 -11.04 3.52 -4.87
N ALA A 67 -12.25 3.85 -5.32
CA ALA A 67 -12.96 5.06 -4.90
C ALA A 67 -13.35 5.01 -3.41
N GLY A 68 -13.69 3.82 -2.90
CA GLY A 68 -14.10 3.60 -1.52
C GLY A 68 -12.97 3.47 -0.50
N VAL A 69 -11.69 3.57 -0.91
CA VAL A 69 -10.55 3.55 0.02
C VAL A 69 -10.63 4.76 0.96
N SER A 70 -10.51 4.52 2.26
CA SER A 70 -10.58 5.59 3.26
C SER A 70 -9.38 6.54 3.16
N LYS A 71 -9.54 7.78 3.63
CA LYS A 71 -8.42 8.75 3.71
C LYS A 71 -7.28 8.23 4.59
N ASP A 72 -7.62 7.52 5.66
CA ASP A 72 -6.64 6.94 6.58
C ASP A 72 -5.86 5.81 5.92
N ASP A 73 -6.54 4.90 5.21
CA ASP A 73 -5.85 3.82 4.47
C ASP A 73 -4.97 4.40 3.36
N LEU A 74 -5.44 5.39 2.61
CA LEU A 74 -4.62 6.08 1.61
C LEU A 74 -3.39 6.74 2.25
N ALA A 75 -3.54 7.37 3.42
CA ALA A 75 -2.43 7.99 4.13
C ALA A 75 -1.41 6.96 4.65
N ILE A 76 -1.87 5.80 5.16
CA ILE A 76 -1.00 4.69 5.56
C ILE A 76 -0.25 4.12 4.36
N LEU A 77 -0.94 3.93 3.22
CA LEU A 77 -0.34 3.46 1.98
C LEU A 77 0.77 4.40 1.48
N GLN A 78 0.50 5.70 1.50
CA GLN A 78 1.48 6.73 1.13
C GLN A 78 2.65 6.80 2.12
N ALA A 79 2.39 6.66 3.42
CA ALA A 79 3.45 6.63 4.43
C ALA A 79 4.35 5.39 4.29
N ALA A 80 3.78 4.22 4.00
CA ALA A 80 4.54 3.00 3.69
C ALA A 80 5.42 3.18 2.44
N ARG A 81 4.89 3.80 1.37
CA ARG A 81 5.67 4.19 0.18
C ARG A 81 6.86 5.09 0.53
N VAL A 82 6.64 6.14 1.32
CA VAL A 82 7.71 7.06 1.76
C VAL A 82 8.72 6.34 2.64
N ALA A 83 8.30 5.46 3.55
CA ALA A 83 9.20 4.66 4.37
C ALA A 83 10.10 3.74 3.52
N ALA A 84 9.56 3.12 2.46
CA ALA A 84 10.34 2.35 1.51
C ALA A 84 11.31 3.24 0.70
N GLU A 85 10.90 4.46 0.35
CA GLU A 85 11.80 5.45 -0.27
C GLU A 85 12.94 5.85 0.66
N GLY A 86 12.64 6.16 1.93
CA GLY A 86 13.66 6.48 2.94
C GLY A 86 14.61 5.31 3.18
N ALA A 87 14.11 4.07 3.22
CA ALA A 87 14.96 2.89 3.30
C ALA A 87 15.91 2.76 2.10
N GLU A 88 15.60 3.38 0.95
CA GLU A 88 16.50 3.46 -0.20
C GLU A 88 17.55 4.56 -0.03
N THR A 89 17.12 5.78 0.32
CA THR A 89 17.90 7.01 0.15
C THR A 89 18.46 7.63 1.41
N ASP A 90 17.82 7.41 2.56
CA ASP A 90 18.18 8.08 3.80
C ASP A 90 19.35 7.39 4.49
N ALA A 91 19.95 8.10 5.46
CA ALA A 91 21.07 7.58 6.23
C ALA A 91 20.71 6.24 6.91
N GLY A 92 21.58 5.24 6.75
CA GLY A 92 21.35 3.87 7.22
C GLY A 92 20.46 3.03 6.30
N GLY A 93 19.99 3.57 5.18
CA GLY A 93 19.28 2.85 4.13
C GLY A 93 20.21 2.06 3.19
N PHE A 94 19.64 1.55 2.10
CA PHE A 94 20.32 0.72 1.11
C PHE A 94 21.53 1.41 0.47
N ASN A 95 21.43 2.71 0.14
CA ASN A 95 22.56 3.43 -0.45
C ASN A 95 23.79 3.40 0.48
N ASP A 96 23.60 3.67 1.77
CA ASP A 96 24.66 3.63 2.77
C ASP A 96 25.20 2.22 3.01
N ALA A 97 24.30 1.22 3.09
CA ALA A 97 24.67 -0.16 3.34
C ALA A 97 25.50 -0.73 2.17
N ILE A 98 25.07 -0.50 0.94
CA ILE A 98 25.77 -0.96 -0.27
C ILE A 98 27.13 -0.27 -0.39
N ALA A 99 27.24 1.02 -0.06
CA ALA A 99 28.51 1.73 -0.11
C ALA A 99 29.55 1.22 0.88
N LYS A 100 29.12 0.59 1.99
CA LYS A 100 29.99 0.02 3.04
C LYS A 100 30.29 -1.46 2.84
N ALA A 101 29.46 -2.16 2.08
CA ALA A 101 29.61 -3.58 1.83
C ALA A 101 30.52 -3.86 0.63
N SER A 102 31.00 -5.10 0.51
CA SER A 102 31.74 -5.59 -0.65
C SER A 102 31.38 -7.03 -0.94
N GLY A 103 31.78 -7.53 -2.12
CA GLY A 103 31.54 -8.92 -2.52
C GLY A 103 30.07 -9.33 -2.46
N THR A 104 29.83 -10.53 -1.95
CA THR A 104 28.50 -11.16 -1.87
C THR A 104 27.50 -10.35 -1.05
N ASP A 105 27.95 -9.65 -0.01
CA ASP A 105 27.08 -8.84 0.85
C ASP A 105 26.57 -7.61 0.10
N ALA A 106 27.45 -6.95 -0.66
CA ALA A 106 27.04 -5.83 -1.51
C ALA A 106 26.05 -6.28 -2.59
N ASP A 107 26.22 -7.48 -3.13
CA ASP A 107 25.32 -8.03 -4.14
C ASP A 107 23.96 -8.42 -3.54
N ALA A 108 23.92 -9.05 -2.36
CA ALA A 108 22.68 -9.35 -1.65
C ALA A 108 21.90 -8.08 -1.28
N LEU A 109 22.60 -7.01 -0.86
CA LEU A 109 21.98 -5.71 -0.57
C LEU A 109 21.44 -5.02 -1.83
N LYS A 110 22.13 -5.13 -2.99
CA LYS A 110 21.60 -4.61 -4.27
C LYS A 110 20.32 -5.33 -4.68
N VAL A 111 20.28 -6.65 -4.50
CA VAL A 111 19.08 -7.47 -4.76
C VAL A 111 17.95 -7.05 -3.81
N GLY A 112 18.22 -6.88 -2.52
CA GLY A 112 17.25 -6.35 -1.55
C GLY A 112 16.73 -4.97 -1.92
N LYS A 113 17.60 -4.08 -2.39
CA LYS A 113 17.21 -2.76 -2.90
C LYS A 113 16.25 -2.86 -4.09
N ILE A 114 16.43 -3.82 -4.99
CA ILE A 114 15.52 -4.04 -6.13
C ILE A 114 14.13 -4.46 -5.62
N LYS A 115 14.05 -5.40 -4.67
CA LYS A 115 12.78 -5.79 -4.04
C LYS A 115 12.11 -4.61 -3.32
N ASN A 116 12.88 -3.78 -2.61
CA ASN A 116 12.37 -2.55 -1.99
C ASN A 116 11.82 -1.55 -3.02
N LYS A 117 12.45 -1.44 -4.19
CA LYS A 117 11.94 -0.61 -5.30
C LYS A 117 10.61 -1.13 -5.84
N VAL A 118 10.45 -2.46 -5.97
CA VAL A 118 9.16 -3.07 -6.35
C VAL A 118 8.08 -2.71 -5.33
N LEU A 119 8.36 -2.85 -4.03
CA LEU A 119 7.46 -2.41 -2.96
C LEU A 119 7.09 -0.93 -3.10
N LYS A 120 8.07 -0.03 -3.13
CA LYS A 120 7.84 1.41 -3.24
C LYS A 120 6.94 1.75 -4.43
N LEU A 121 7.29 1.26 -5.62
CA LEU A 121 6.58 1.60 -6.86
C LEU A 121 5.18 0.97 -6.92
N GLN A 122 4.98 -0.23 -6.39
CA GLN A 122 3.65 -0.84 -6.30
C GLN A 122 2.72 -0.06 -5.37
N LEU A 123 3.22 0.40 -4.22
CA LEU A 123 2.41 1.25 -3.32
C LEU A 123 2.15 2.63 -3.94
N GLU A 124 3.12 3.18 -4.68
CA GLU A 124 2.97 4.46 -5.37
C GLU A 124 1.90 4.41 -6.47
N VAL A 125 1.98 3.43 -7.37
CA VAL A 125 0.99 3.22 -8.42
C VAL A 125 -0.40 3.02 -7.81
N LEU A 126 -0.51 2.18 -6.77
CA LEU A 126 -1.80 1.93 -6.12
C LEU A 126 -2.38 3.20 -5.49
N ALA A 127 -1.55 3.99 -4.80
CA ALA A 127 -1.98 5.26 -4.21
C ALA A 127 -2.44 6.26 -5.28
N LEU A 128 -1.73 6.35 -6.41
CA LEU A 128 -2.11 7.21 -7.53
C LEU A 128 -3.43 6.77 -8.18
N GLN A 129 -3.65 5.45 -8.32
CA GLN A 129 -4.90 4.87 -8.81
C GLN A 129 -6.08 5.16 -7.88
N VAL A 130 -5.88 5.04 -6.56
CA VAL A 130 -6.89 5.44 -5.55
C VAL A 130 -7.22 6.93 -5.69
N GLN A 131 -6.20 7.79 -5.74
CA GLN A 131 -6.41 9.23 -5.91
C GLN A 131 -7.14 9.56 -7.21
N GLN A 132 -6.81 8.86 -8.31
CA GLN A 132 -7.47 9.05 -9.60
C GLN A 132 -8.96 8.67 -9.52
N ALA A 133 -9.27 7.53 -8.91
CA ALA A 133 -10.65 7.10 -8.68
C ALA A 133 -11.43 8.06 -7.77
N GLN A 134 -10.73 8.85 -6.95
CA GLN A 134 -11.27 9.91 -6.09
C GLN A 134 -11.26 11.30 -6.74
N GLY A 135 -11.00 11.39 -8.06
CA GLY A 135 -11.14 12.62 -8.85
C GLY A 135 -9.84 13.35 -9.19
N ALA A 136 -8.66 12.82 -8.83
CA ALA A 136 -7.38 13.42 -9.23
C ALA A 136 -7.03 13.08 -10.70
N SER A 137 -6.36 14.01 -11.39
CA SER A 137 -5.82 13.74 -12.74
C SER A 137 -4.39 13.20 -12.65
N ASN A 138 -4.26 11.88 -12.54
CA ASN A 138 -2.98 11.19 -12.30
C ASN A 138 -2.50 10.26 -13.44
N GLN A 139 -3.22 10.15 -14.56
CA GLN A 139 -2.94 9.11 -15.57
C GLN A 139 -1.49 9.08 -16.05
N ALA A 140 -0.94 10.24 -16.46
CA ALA A 140 0.44 10.30 -16.94
C ALA A 140 1.48 9.89 -15.88
N LYS A 141 1.20 10.18 -14.60
CA LYS A 141 2.06 9.73 -13.48
C LYS A 141 1.93 8.23 -13.26
N ILE A 142 0.71 7.69 -13.31
CA ILE A 142 0.45 6.25 -13.21
C ILE A 142 1.23 5.51 -14.29
N ASP A 143 1.16 5.95 -15.54
CA ASP A 143 1.87 5.32 -16.66
C ASP A 143 3.39 5.35 -16.45
N ALA A 144 3.92 6.47 -15.99
CA ALA A 144 5.35 6.63 -15.70
C ALA A 144 5.83 5.71 -14.56
N GLU A 145 5.10 5.68 -13.43
CA GLU A 145 5.46 4.86 -12.28
C GLU A 145 5.22 3.36 -12.56
N GLN A 146 4.18 3.00 -13.33
CA GLN A 146 3.95 1.63 -13.78
C GLN A 146 5.10 1.12 -14.64
N LYS A 147 5.62 1.92 -15.58
CA LYS A 147 6.79 1.53 -16.39
C LYS A 147 8.02 1.27 -15.52
N LYS A 148 8.23 2.09 -14.47
CA LYS A 148 9.34 1.85 -13.52
C LYS A 148 9.10 0.58 -12.71
N LEU A 149 7.87 0.34 -12.26
CA LEU A 149 7.50 -0.87 -11.54
C LEU A 149 7.79 -2.11 -12.39
N ASP A 150 7.30 -2.13 -13.64
CA ASP A 150 7.51 -3.24 -14.58
C ASP A 150 9.00 -3.54 -14.80
N ASN A 151 9.82 -2.50 -14.93
CA ASN A 151 11.26 -2.66 -15.09
C ASN A 151 11.92 -3.27 -13.84
N ASN A 152 11.50 -2.86 -12.64
CA ASN A 152 12.05 -3.42 -11.40
C ASN A 152 11.54 -4.85 -11.15
N VAL A 153 10.30 -5.16 -11.50
CA VAL A 153 9.75 -6.53 -11.47
C VAL A 153 10.52 -7.44 -12.42
N LYS A 154 10.81 -6.98 -13.65
CA LYS A 154 11.68 -7.72 -14.58
C LYS A 154 13.08 -7.95 -14.01
N THR A 155 13.65 -6.93 -13.36
CA THR A 155 14.98 -7.03 -12.75
C THR A 155 15.01 -8.00 -11.56
N ASP A 156 13.99 -7.99 -10.70
CA ASP A 156 13.81 -8.97 -9.63
C ASP A 156 13.65 -10.38 -10.19
N THR A 157 12.81 -10.56 -11.20
CA THR A 157 12.59 -11.83 -11.89
C THR A 157 13.88 -12.37 -12.51
N ALA A 158 14.68 -11.52 -13.16
CA ALA A 158 15.97 -11.90 -13.71
C ALA A 158 17.01 -12.24 -12.62
N SER A 159 16.78 -11.79 -11.38
CA SER A 159 17.61 -12.10 -10.21
C SER A 159 17.13 -13.33 -9.45
N LYS A 160 16.17 -14.09 -10.00
CA LYS A 160 15.60 -15.28 -9.37
C LYS A 160 16.66 -16.22 -8.79
N GLY A 161 16.46 -16.64 -7.55
CA GLY A 161 17.38 -17.55 -6.85
C GLY A 161 18.58 -16.88 -6.20
N LYS A 162 18.84 -15.59 -6.46
CA LYS A 162 19.88 -14.83 -5.75
C LYS A 162 19.41 -14.48 -4.34
N THR A 163 20.35 -14.52 -3.40
CA THR A 163 20.16 -14.01 -2.04
C THR A 163 19.84 -12.52 -2.08
N SER A 164 18.89 -12.12 -1.25
CA SER A 164 18.43 -10.76 -1.05
C SER A 164 18.56 -10.42 0.42
N GLN A 165 19.08 -9.23 0.74
CA GLN A 165 19.27 -8.81 2.13
C GLN A 165 18.57 -7.48 2.39
N ALA A 166 17.83 -7.41 3.50
CA ALA A 166 17.19 -6.18 3.96
C ALA A 166 18.16 -5.27 4.74
N VAL A 167 17.77 -4.00 4.91
CA VAL A 167 18.43 -3.05 5.82
C VAL A 167 17.60 -2.85 7.09
N ALA A 168 18.28 -2.66 8.22
CA ALA A 168 17.63 -2.32 9.50
C ALA A 168 17.26 -0.83 9.54
N PHE A 169 16.28 -0.44 8.73
CA PHE A 169 15.82 0.95 8.62
C PHE A 169 14.65 1.24 9.57
N LYS A 170 14.72 2.35 10.31
CA LYS A 170 13.67 2.77 11.26
C LYS A 170 12.72 3.77 10.61
N ALA A 171 11.57 3.28 10.16
CA ALA A 171 10.45 4.08 9.68
C ALA A 171 9.13 3.35 9.95
N THR A 172 8.02 4.07 9.83
CA THR A 172 6.67 3.52 10.03
C THR A 172 5.73 3.97 8.91
N SER A 173 4.64 3.23 8.71
CA SER A 173 3.53 3.64 7.84
C SER A 173 2.52 4.55 8.56
N ALA A 174 2.93 5.20 9.66
CA ALA A 174 2.10 6.22 10.30
C ALA A 174 2.10 7.49 9.43
N PRO A 175 0.93 8.08 9.13
CA PRO A 175 0.86 9.37 8.46
C PRO A 175 1.71 10.42 9.20
N GLY A 176 2.65 11.06 8.50
CA GLY A 176 3.59 12.03 9.08
C GLY A 176 4.80 11.42 9.84
N GLY A 177 4.85 10.10 10.02
CA GLY A 177 5.91 9.38 10.75
C GLY A 177 7.10 8.95 9.90
N ALA A 178 7.07 9.15 8.58
CA ALA A 178 8.10 8.64 7.66
C ALA A 178 9.45 9.38 7.72
N LYS A 179 9.67 10.33 8.64
CA LYS A 179 11.00 10.86 8.93
C LYS A 179 11.72 9.92 9.89
N ALA A 180 12.81 9.32 9.43
CA ALA A 180 13.75 8.58 10.27
C ALA A 180 14.00 9.36 11.57
N ALA A 181 13.90 8.67 12.71
CA ALA A 181 14.12 9.24 14.03
C ALA A 181 15.40 10.09 14.01
N ALA A 182 15.23 11.42 14.13
CA ALA A 182 16.34 12.32 14.28
C ALA A 182 17.21 11.83 15.45
N LYS A 183 18.54 11.79 15.25
CA LYS A 183 19.51 11.44 16.30
C LYS A 183 19.11 12.09 17.64
N PRO A 184 19.28 11.40 18.79
CA PRO A 184 19.11 12.06 20.07
C PRO A 184 20.04 13.28 20.07
N LYS A 185 19.48 14.47 20.36
CA LYS A 185 20.27 15.68 20.57
C LYS A 185 21.33 15.32 21.60
N LYS A 186 22.58 15.29 21.19
CA LYS A 186 23.73 15.10 22.08
C LYS A 186 23.64 16.21 23.11
N GLY A 187 23.21 15.86 24.33
CA GLY A 187 23.22 16.77 25.46
C GLY A 187 24.63 17.32 25.60
N LYS A 188 24.73 18.65 25.65
CA LYS A 188 25.94 19.33 26.06
C LYS A 188 26.19 18.94 27.52
N ASN A 189 27.30 18.25 27.78
CA ASN A 189 28.01 18.39 29.04
C ASN A 189 29.21 19.31 28.78
#